data_AF-A0AAV7KC55-F1
#
_entry.id   AF-A0AAV7KC55-F1
#
_cell.length_a   1.000
_cell.length_b   1.000
_cell.length_c   1.000
_cell.angle_alpha   90.00
_cell.angle_beta   90.00
_cell.angle_gamma   90.00
#
_symmetry.space_group_name_H-M   'P 1'
#
loop_
_entity.id
_entity.type
_entity.pdbx_description
1 polymer ?
#
loop_
_entity_poly.entity_id
_entity_poly.type
_entity_poly.pdbx_seq_one_letter_code
_entity_poly.pdbx_strand_id
1 'polypeptide(L)'
;MFEGLSELFEKKDIRLDKDTKGTIMEHLAAMESEFPIIFLKWCIEFNLLRNPFIVSLQTMPDKNDWAQDELIELINDGSAEEVFEREELSTFWSLMKDSYPTLTRIVLRKPLPFATTYLGESVFHSSTAKDVALGID
;
A
#
# COMPACT_ATOMS: atom_id res chain seq x y z
N MET A 1 -1.42 17.75 -7.07
CA MET A 1 -1.51 16.39 -7.67
C MET A 1 -2.64 16.27 -8.74
N PHE A 2 -3.56 17.23 -8.87
CA PHE A 2 -4.76 17.09 -9.72
C PHE A 2 -4.99 18.23 -10.74
N GLU A 3 -3.95 18.81 -11.33
CA GLU A 3 -4.09 19.95 -12.25
C GLU A 3 -4.90 19.62 -13.52
N GLY A 4 -4.91 18.37 -13.96
CA GLY A 4 -5.61 17.92 -15.17
C GLY A 4 -7.12 17.71 -15.03
N LEU A 5 -7.73 17.94 -13.85
CA LEU A 5 -9.18 17.70 -13.66
C LEU A 5 -10.05 18.67 -14.44
N SER A 6 -9.65 19.94 -14.53
CA SER A 6 -10.40 20.92 -15.33
C SER A 6 -10.35 20.57 -16.82
N GLU A 7 -9.18 20.15 -17.32
CA GLU A 7 -9.02 19.62 -18.68
C GLU A 7 -9.88 18.37 -18.92
N LEU A 8 -9.99 17.48 -17.94
CA LEU A 8 -10.81 16.27 -18.03
C LEU A 8 -12.31 16.57 -18.13
N PHE A 9 -12.80 17.54 -17.36
CA PHE A 9 -14.20 17.96 -17.42
C PHE A 9 -14.55 18.62 -18.76
N GLU A 10 -13.65 19.44 -19.30
CA GLU A 10 -13.81 20.02 -20.64
C GLU A 10 -13.74 18.96 -21.74
N LYS A 11 -12.80 18.00 -21.65
CA LYS A 11 -12.63 16.92 -22.64
C LYS A 11 -13.82 15.95 -22.70
N LYS A 12 -14.53 15.75 -21.59
CA LYS A 12 -15.69 14.85 -21.51
C LYS A 12 -17.05 15.55 -21.62
N ASP A 13 -17.08 16.86 -21.90
CA ASP A 13 -18.29 17.70 -21.94
C ASP A 13 -19.16 17.57 -20.68
N ILE A 14 -18.51 17.40 -19.52
CA ILE A 14 -19.19 17.28 -18.23
C ILE A 14 -19.45 18.70 -17.71
N ARG A 15 -20.68 19.18 -17.87
CA ARG A 15 -21.11 20.48 -17.34
C ARG A 15 -21.45 20.36 -15.86
N LEU A 16 -20.47 20.62 -15.01
CA LEU A 16 -20.67 20.80 -13.57
C LEU A 16 -20.97 22.27 -13.28
N ASP A 17 -21.97 22.53 -12.42
CA ASP A 17 -22.16 23.88 -11.90
C ASP A 17 -20.97 24.29 -11.02
N LYS A 18 -20.85 25.60 -10.79
CA LYS A 18 -19.71 26.18 -10.08
C LYS A 18 -19.60 25.68 -8.64
N ASP A 19 -20.71 25.40 -7.99
CA ASP A 19 -20.74 24.97 -6.60
C ASP A 19 -20.28 23.52 -6.49
N THR A 20 -20.78 22.63 -7.36
CA THR A 20 -20.33 21.23 -7.42
C THR A 20 -18.84 21.12 -7.78
N LYS A 21 -18.36 21.94 -8.72
CA LYS A 21 -16.91 22.01 -9.05
C LYS A 21 -16.10 22.47 -7.83
N GLY A 22 -16.59 23.46 -7.10
CA GLY A 22 -15.99 23.93 -5.85
C GLY A 22 -15.90 22.83 -4.80
N THR A 23 -17.00 22.11 -4.55
CA THR A 23 -17.04 20.99 -3.60
C THR A 23 -16.06 19.87 -3.96
N ILE A 24 -15.97 19.50 -5.25
CA ILE A 24 -15.03 18.47 -5.71
C ILE A 24 -13.58 18.93 -5.48
N MET A 25 -13.26 20.18 -5.84
CA MET A 25 -11.92 20.72 -5.63
C MET A 25 -11.54 20.79 -4.15
N GLU A 26 -12.46 21.22 -3.30
CA GLU A 26 -12.25 21.30 -1.85
C GLU A 26 -12.06 19.91 -1.24
N HIS A 27 -12.86 18.92 -1.65
CA HIS A 27 -12.72 17.54 -1.22
C HIS A 27 -11.38 16.93 -1.66
N LEU A 28 -10.95 17.19 -2.89
CA LEU A 28 -9.67 16.69 -3.41
C LEU A 28 -8.47 17.38 -2.75
N ALA A 29 -8.57 18.67 -2.42
CA ALA A 29 -7.56 19.39 -1.66
C ALA A 29 -7.45 18.84 -0.23
N ALA A 30 -8.58 18.58 0.42
CA ALA A 30 -8.60 17.93 1.73
C ALA A 30 -7.98 16.52 1.66
N MET A 31 -8.34 15.74 0.64
CA MET A 31 -7.75 14.42 0.41
C MET A 31 -6.24 14.52 0.17
N GLU A 32 -5.76 15.45 -0.67
CA GLU A 32 -4.34 15.73 -0.91
C GLU A 32 -3.60 16.14 0.38
N SER A 33 -4.25 16.84 1.29
CA SER A 33 -3.64 17.20 2.59
C SER A 33 -3.50 16.01 3.54
N GLU A 34 -4.38 15.02 3.44
CA GLU A 34 -4.34 13.78 4.23
C GLU A 34 -3.37 12.74 3.66
N PHE A 35 -3.10 12.78 2.34
CA PHE A 35 -2.21 11.83 1.66
C PHE A 35 -0.83 11.72 2.33
N PRO A 36 -0.10 12.82 2.61
CA PRO A 36 1.19 12.76 3.28
C PRO A 36 1.11 12.13 4.67
N ILE A 37 0.04 12.40 5.43
CA ILE A 37 -0.15 11.87 6.79
C ILE A 37 -0.39 10.36 6.74
N ILE A 38 -1.28 9.93 5.83
CA ILE A 38 -1.59 8.52 5.61
C ILE A 38 -0.36 7.78 5.06
N PHE A 39 0.35 8.35 4.10
CA PHE A 39 1.59 7.76 3.56
C PHE A 39 2.71 7.74 4.59
N LEU A 40 2.92 8.78 5.40
CA LEU A 40 3.91 8.79 6.48
C LEU A 40 3.60 7.72 7.52
N LYS A 41 2.33 7.59 7.91
CA LYS A 41 1.86 6.53 8.81
C LYS A 41 2.16 5.15 8.22
N TRP A 42 1.87 4.95 6.94
CA TRP A 42 2.20 3.71 6.23
C TRP A 42 3.71 3.48 6.17
N CYS A 43 4.51 4.48 5.81
CA CYS A 43 5.97 4.39 5.77
C CYS A 43 6.56 3.98 7.12
N ILE A 44 6.06 4.55 8.23
CA ILE A 44 6.47 4.16 9.60
C ILE A 44 6.14 2.68 9.85
N GLU A 45 4.95 2.24 9.44
CA GLU A 45 4.52 0.84 9.57
C GLU A 45 5.27 -0.13 8.63
N PHE A 46 5.88 0.36 7.55
CA PHE A 46 6.65 -0.40 6.56
C PHE A 46 8.15 -0.41 6.80
N ASN A 47 8.65 0.31 7.81
CA ASN A 47 10.08 0.30 8.13
C ASN A 47 10.61 -1.11 8.37
N LEU A 48 9.81 -1.98 9.01
CA LEU A 48 10.13 -3.39 9.21
C LEU A 48 10.27 -4.15 7.90
N LEU A 49 9.37 -3.93 6.94
CA LEU A 49 9.47 -4.54 5.60
C LEU A 49 10.73 -4.07 4.89
N ARG A 50 11.09 -2.79 5.02
CA ARG A 50 12.19 -2.19 4.27
C ARG A 50 13.56 -2.57 4.81
N ASN A 51 13.73 -2.54 6.14
CA ASN A 51 14.97 -2.91 6.79
C ASN A 51 14.68 -3.36 8.22
N PRO A 52 14.74 -4.66 8.53
CA PRO A 52 14.48 -5.16 9.87
C PRO A 52 15.59 -4.84 10.87
N PHE A 53 16.82 -4.60 10.42
CA PHE A 53 18.02 -4.41 11.25
C PHE A 53 18.09 -3.04 11.95
N ILE A 54 17.33 -2.05 11.47
CA ILE A 54 17.29 -0.69 12.04
C ILE A 54 16.01 -0.41 12.84
N VAL A 55 15.12 -1.39 12.94
CA VAL A 55 13.78 -1.22 13.52
C VAL A 55 13.80 -1.52 15.01
N SER A 56 13.11 -0.67 15.78
CA SER A 56 12.89 -0.91 17.21
C SER A 56 11.64 -1.76 17.43
N LEU A 57 11.68 -2.63 18.45
CA LEU A 57 10.50 -3.37 18.93
C LEU A 57 9.32 -2.44 19.26
N GLN A 58 9.59 -1.21 19.70
CA GLN A 58 8.55 -0.21 20.02
C GLN A 58 7.76 0.26 18.80
N THR A 59 8.36 0.16 17.62
CA THR A 59 7.76 0.55 16.34
C THR A 59 7.08 -0.62 15.61
N MET A 60 7.10 -1.82 16.21
CA MET A 60 6.49 -2.98 15.60
C MET A 60 4.95 -2.82 15.59
N PRO A 61 4.28 -3.00 14.44
CA PRO A 61 2.85 -2.77 14.35
C PRO A 61 2.00 -3.80 15.11
N ASP A 62 2.54 -4.99 15.33
CA ASP A 62 1.89 -6.09 16.02
C ASP A 62 2.75 -6.45 17.24
N LYS A 63 2.15 -6.42 18.43
CA LYS A 63 2.83 -6.74 19.70
C LYS A 63 2.76 -8.24 20.00
N ASN A 64 2.83 -9.06 18.97
CA ASN A 64 2.88 -10.50 19.10
C ASN A 64 4.25 -10.91 19.66
N ASP A 65 4.26 -11.62 20.79
CA ASP A 65 5.49 -12.05 21.47
C ASP A 65 6.39 -12.91 20.57
N TRP A 66 5.82 -13.86 19.81
CA TRP A 66 6.58 -14.69 18.88
C TRP A 66 7.23 -13.90 17.74
N ALA A 67 6.55 -12.85 17.27
CA ALA A 67 7.09 -12.01 16.20
C ALA A 67 8.22 -11.11 16.72
N GLN A 68 8.12 -10.66 17.97
CA GLN A 68 9.17 -9.90 18.64
C GLN A 68 10.41 -10.77 18.88
N ASP A 69 10.22 -12.01 19.32
CA ASP A 69 11.31 -12.97 19.52
C ASP A 69 12.03 -13.26 18.19
N GLU A 70 11.29 -13.58 17.12
CA GLU A 70 11.87 -13.79 15.78
C GLU A 70 12.58 -12.53 15.25
N LEU A 71 12.09 -11.32 15.55
CA LEU A 71 12.75 -10.08 15.17
C LEU A 71 14.07 -9.88 15.94
N ILE A 72 14.09 -10.18 17.24
CA ILE A 72 15.32 -10.12 18.04
C ILE A 72 16.35 -11.10 17.48
N GLU A 73 15.95 -12.33 17.16
CA GLU A 73 16.84 -13.33 16.56
C GLU A 73 17.35 -12.86 15.19
N LEU A 74 16.48 -12.36 14.32
CA LEU A 74 16.83 -11.87 12.99
C LEU A 74 17.84 -10.72 13.04
N ILE A 75 17.63 -9.72 13.91
CA ILE A 75 18.52 -8.55 14.03
C ILE A 75 19.92 -8.97 14.51
N ASN A 76 20.01 -10.05 15.28
CA ASN A 76 21.28 -10.58 15.79
C ASN A 76 21.89 -11.67 14.88
N ASP A 77 21.24 -12.02 13.77
CA ASP A 77 21.77 -12.99 12.80
C ASP A 77 22.61 -12.27 11.73
N GLY A 78 23.93 -12.30 11.91
CA GLY A 78 24.87 -11.72 10.95
C GLY A 78 24.88 -12.40 9.57
N SER A 79 24.42 -13.65 9.47
CA SER A 79 24.26 -14.31 8.16
C SER A 79 23.04 -13.76 7.43
N ALA A 80 21.94 -13.52 8.15
CA ALA A 80 20.76 -12.88 7.60
C ALA A 80 21.06 -11.42 7.18
N GLU A 81 21.88 -10.70 7.94
CA GLU A 81 22.35 -9.35 7.58
C GLU A 81 23.16 -9.36 6.27
N GLU A 82 24.10 -10.30 6.11
CA GLU A 82 24.84 -10.44 4.85
C GLU A 82 23.91 -10.74 3.65
N VAL A 83 22.91 -11.61 3.84
CA VAL A 83 21.91 -11.90 2.81
C VAL A 83 21.10 -10.65 2.48
N PHE A 84 20.73 -9.85 3.48
CA PHE A 84 19.99 -8.59 3.28
C PHE A 84 20.78 -7.56 2.47
N GLU A 85 22.10 -7.46 2.68
CA GLU A 85 22.95 -6.54 1.93
C GLU A 85 23.18 -6.98 0.47
N ARG A 86 23.12 -8.29 0.19
CA ARG A 86 23.40 -8.86 -1.12
C ARG A 86 22.16 -9.02 -2.00
N GLU A 87 21.02 -9.36 -1.42
CA GLU A 87 19.82 -9.77 -2.14
C GLU A 87 18.77 -8.66 -2.26
N GLU A 88 17.89 -8.79 -3.24
CA GLU A 88 16.70 -7.92 -3.32
C GLU A 88 15.74 -8.21 -2.16
N LEU A 89 14.97 -7.19 -1.75
CA LEU A 89 14.08 -7.26 -0.59
C LEU A 89 13.06 -8.42 -0.64
N SER A 90 12.49 -8.66 -1.83
CA SER A 90 11.56 -9.76 -2.07
C SER A 90 12.23 -11.12 -1.89
N THR A 91 13.46 -11.28 -2.38
CA THR A 91 14.26 -12.50 -2.25
C THR A 91 14.66 -12.71 -0.79
N PHE A 92 15.14 -11.68 -0.11
CA PHE A 92 15.47 -11.72 1.32
C PHE A 92 14.28 -12.25 2.14
N TRP A 93 13.10 -11.62 2.06
CA TRP A 93 11.94 -12.07 2.83
C TRP A 93 11.44 -13.45 2.41
N SER A 94 11.68 -13.87 1.17
CA SER A 94 11.37 -15.24 0.73
C SER A 94 12.30 -16.28 1.38
N LEU A 95 13.59 -15.97 1.53
CA LEU A 95 14.57 -16.82 2.21
C LEU A 95 14.35 -16.87 3.73
N MET A 96 13.97 -15.74 4.34
CA MET A 96 13.71 -15.64 5.77
C MET A 96 12.40 -16.34 6.21
N LYS A 97 11.56 -16.76 5.27
CA LYS A 97 10.25 -17.35 5.54
C LYS A 97 10.30 -18.63 6.37
N ASP A 98 11.29 -19.48 6.15
CA ASP A 98 11.38 -20.77 6.84
C ASP A 98 11.98 -20.62 8.25
N SER A 99 12.94 -19.71 8.42
CA SER A 99 13.59 -19.43 9.71
C SER A 99 12.77 -18.52 10.62
N TYR A 100 12.08 -17.53 10.04
CA TYR A 100 11.30 -16.50 10.75
C TYR A 100 9.87 -16.42 10.19
N PRO A 101 9.08 -17.50 10.31
CA PRO A 101 7.78 -17.63 9.65
C PRO A 101 6.73 -16.65 10.18
N THR A 102 6.76 -16.34 11.48
CA THR A 102 5.77 -15.46 12.11
C THR A 102 5.98 -14.02 11.67
N LEU A 103 7.23 -13.56 11.74
CA LEU A 103 7.69 -12.25 11.33
C LEU A 103 7.47 -12.02 9.84
N THR A 104 7.94 -12.95 9.01
CA THR A 104 7.82 -12.87 7.55
C THR A 104 6.34 -12.80 7.13
N ARG A 105 5.46 -13.56 7.78
CA ARG A 105 4.00 -13.49 7.52
C ARG A 105 3.43 -12.11 7.84
N ILE A 106 3.81 -11.49 8.95
CA ILE A 106 3.34 -10.14 9.33
C ILE A 106 3.83 -9.10 8.32
N VAL A 107 5.11 -9.18 7.97
CA VAL A 107 5.78 -8.28 7.03
C VAL A 107 5.13 -8.36 5.65
N LEU A 108 4.92 -9.56 5.12
CA LEU A 108 4.39 -9.75 3.76
C LEU A 108 2.87 -9.53 3.67
N ARG A 109 2.11 -9.69 4.77
CA ARG A 109 0.66 -9.44 4.76
C ARG A 109 0.31 -7.95 4.62
N LYS A 110 1.15 -7.05 5.14
CA LYS A 110 0.93 -5.59 5.15
C LYS A 110 0.98 -4.89 3.78
N PRO A 111 1.93 -5.18 2.87
CA PRO A 111 1.97 -4.57 1.53
C PRO A 111 1.01 -5.21 0.53
N LEU A 112 0.37 -6.34 0.88
CA LEU A 112 -0.53 -7.08 -0.01
C LEU A 112 -2.03 -6.68 -0.04
N PRO A 113 -2.56 -5.60 0.57
CA PRO A 113 -3.99 -5.28 0.40
C PRO A 113 -4.35 -4.88 -1.04
N PHE A 114 -3.35 -4.58 -1.89
CA PHE A 114 -3.57 -4.06 -3.24
C PHE A 114 -3.79 -5.11 -4.34
N ALA A 115 -3.29 -6.34 -4.20
CA ALA A 115 -3.43 -7.33 -5.27
C ALA A 115 -4.89 -7.74 -5.50
N THR A 116 -5.68 -7.88 -4.43
CA THR A 116 -7.10 -8.25 -4.54
C THR A 116 -8.01 -7.06 -4.83
N THR A 117 -7.67 -5.85 -4.35
CA THR A 117 -8.46 -4.65 -4.60
C THR A 117 -8.41 -4.27 -6.08
N TYR A 118 -7.23 -4.29 -6.71
CA TYR A 118 -7.10 -4.00 -8.15
C TYR A 118 -7.73 -5.09 -9.04
N LEU A 119 -7.67 -6.36 -8.61
CA LEU A 119 -8.36 -7.44 -9.31
C LEU A 119 -9.88 -7.30 -9.20
N GLY A 120 -10.39 -6.88 -8.04
CA GLY A 120 -11.81 -6.56 -7.86
C GLY A 120 -12.22 -5.38 -8.75
N GLU A 121 -11.48 -4.28 -8.70
CA GLU A 121 -11.78 -3.09 -9.51
C GLU A 121 -11.71 -3.37 -11.01
N SER A 122 -10.71 -4.09 -11.52
CA SER A 122 -10.65 -4.45 -12.94
C SER A 122 -11.83 -5.32 -13.38
N VAL A 123 -12.30 -6.23 -12.53
CA VAL A 123 -13.52 -7.02 -12.77
C VAL A 123 -14.77 -6.14 -12.73
N PHE A 124 -14.89 -5.19 -11.79
CA PHE A 124 -16.00 -4.24 -11.74
C PHE A 124 -16.05 -3.31 -12.96
N HIS A 125 -14.91 -2.78 -13.41
CA HIS A 125 -14.82 -1.96 -14.63
C HIS A 125 -15.15 -2.77 -15.89
N SER A 126 -14.78 -4.05 -15.94
CA SER A 126 -15.15 -4.93 -17.05
C SER A 126 -16.64 -5.29 -17.05
N SER A 127 -17.31 -5.25 -15.90
CA SER A 127 -18.72 -5.63 -15.78
C SER A 127 -19.64 -4.51 -16.29
N THR A 128 -19.31 -3.25 -15.98
CA THR A 128 -20.06 -2.09 -16.47
C THR A 128 -19.84 -1.82 -17.96
N ALA A 129 -18.73 -2.27 -18.54
CA ALA A 129 -18.50 -2.20 -20.00
C ALA A 129 -19.39 -3.15 -20.83
N LYS A 130 -19.94 -4.22 -20.22
CA LYS A 130 -20.85 -5.14 -20.91
C LYS A 130 -22.30 -4.64 -20.89
N ASP A 131 -22.70 -3.92 -19.85
CA ASP A 131 -24.07 -3.40 -19.72
C ASP A 131 -24.32 -2.16 -20.63
N VAL A 132 -23.28 -1.46 -21.06
CA VAL A 132 -23.40 -0.36 -22.05
C VAL A 132 -23.32 -0.86 -23.50
N ALA A 133 -22.79 -2.07 -23.73
CA ALA A 133 -22.69 -2.67 -25.06
C ALA A 133 -23.91 -3.51 -25.47
N LEU A 134 -24.79 -3.85 -24.53
CA LEU A 134 -26.08 -4.50 -24.78
C LEU A 134 -27.19 -3.51 -24.45
N GLY A 135 -27.58 -2.72 -25.45
CA GLY A 135 -28.80 -1.92 -25.38
C GLY A 135 -29.97 -2.78 -24.94
N ILE A 136 -30.50 -2.47 -23.77
CA ILE A 136 -31.83 -2.92 -23.34
C ILE A 136 -32.70 -1.66 -23.36
N ASP A 137 -33.54 -1.60 -24.40
CA ASP A 137 -34.82 -0.89 -24.37
C ASP A 137 -35.74 -1.47 -23.27
#